data_AF-A0A2V7BBI7-F1
#
_entry.id   AF-A0A2V7BBI7-F1
#
_cell.length_a   1.000
_cell.length_b   1.000
_cell.length_c   1.000
_cell.angle_alpha   90.00
_cell.angle_beta   90.00
_cell.angle_gamma   90.00
#
_symmetry.space_group_name_H-M   'P 1'
#
loop_
_entity.id
_entity.type
_entity.pdbx_description
1 polymer ?
#
loop_
_entity_poly.entity_id
_entity_poly.type
_entity_poly.pdbx_seq_one_letter_code
_entity_poly.pdbx_strand_id
1 'polypeptide(L)'
;MTQSLTEQIQRSRLVVVEVKGAEGRLRVRGEADVCTELSCAAETLVVTDEDTKAGLDTLHPGDIIKVEPADGRPDRIVVLRRAWDEIASPEV
;
A
#
# COMPACT_ATOMS: atom_id res chain seq x y z
N MET A 1 5.56 18.97 20.02
CA MET A 1 6.13 17.72 19.45
C MET A 1 5.62 17.60 18.02
N THR A 2 6.19 18.39 17.10
CA THR A 2 5.75 18.42 15.70
C THR A 2 6.50 17.30 15.00
N GLN A 3 5.81 16.19 14.70
CA GLN A 3 6.42 15.10 13.93
C GLN A 3 6.77 15.66 12.56
N SER A 4 8.05 15.66 12.19
CA SER A 4 8.51 16.20 10.91
C SER A 4 7.81 15.46 9.78
N LEU A 5 7.30 16.20 8.79
CA LEU A 5 6.60 15.68 7.61
C LEU A 5 7.38 14.55 6.90
N THR A 6 8.71 14.59 6.96
CA THR A 6 9.61 13.54 6.46
C THR A 6 9.54 12.22 7.25
N GLU A 7 9.40 12.26 8.58
CA GLU A 7 9.20 11.05 9.40
C GLU A 7 7.81 10.44 9.15
N GLN A 8 6.82 11.29 8.90
CA GLN A 8 5.46 10.87 8.58
C GLN A 8 5.36 10.22 7.19
N ILE A 9 6.20 10.66 6.24
CA ILE A 9 6.30 10.09 4.89
C ILE A 9 7.10 8.78 4.87
N GLN A 10 8.14 8.65 5.70
CA GLN A 10 8.95 7.43 5.80
C GLN A 10 8.23 6.28 6.53
N ARG A 11 7.42 6.58 7.56
CA ARG A 11 6.66 5.57 8.33
C ARG A 11 5.48 4.92 7.60
N SER A 12 5.10 5.42 6.43
CA SER A 12 3.89 4.98 5.73
C SER A 12 4.12 3.87 4.71
N ARG A 13 5.29 3.20 4.71
CA ARG A 13 5.52 2.01 3.88
C ARG A 13 4.90 0.80 4.57
N LEU A 14 3.96 0.17 3.89
CA LEU A 14 3.19 -0.96 4.39
C LEU A 14 3.34 -2.11 3.41
N VAL A 15 3.62 -3.30 3.91
CA VAL A 15 3.70 -4.51 3.10
C VAL A 15 2.31 -5.15 3.07
N VAL A 16 1.73 -5.34 1.90
CA VAL A 16 0.47 -6.06 1.75
C VAL A 16 0.69 -7.51 2.18
N VAL A 17 -0.09 -7.97 3.16
CA VAL A 17 -0.06 -9.36 3.62
C VAL A 17 -1.20 -10.14 2.96
N GLU A 18 -2.36 -9.51 2.85
CA GLU A 18 -3.56 -10.15 2.31
C GLU A 18 -4.51 -9.09 1.75
N VAL A 19 -5.15 -9.40 0.62
CA VAL A 19 -6.13 -8.54 -0.03
C VAL A 19 -7.50 -9.20 0.07
N LYS A 20 -8.43 -8.56 0.78
CA LYS A 20 -9.82 -9.00 0.92
C LYS A 20 -10.72 -8.08 0.08
N GLY A 21 -10.55 -8.15 -1.25
CA GLY A 21 -11.29 -7.30 -2.20
C GLY A 21 -12.81 -7.38 -2.03
N ALA A 22 -13.34 -8.59 -1.78
CA ALA A 22 -14.78 -8.81 -1.55
C ALA A 22 -15.33 -8.08 -0.30
N GLU A 23 -14.49 -7.84 0.70
CA GLU A 23 -14.85 -7.12 1.93
C GLU A 23 -14.44 -5.64 1.90
N GLY A 24 -13.73 -5.19 0.85
CA GLY A 24 -13.09 -3.87 0.82
C GLY A 24 -12.04 -3.72 1.92
N ARG A 25 -11.35 -4.80 2.31
CA ARG A 25 -10.36 -4.78 3.38
C ARG A 25 -8.98 -5.15 2.86
N LEU A 26 -7.96 -4.55 3.44
CA LEU A 26 -6.57 -4.79 3.11
C LEU A 26 -5.78 -5.04 4.39
N ARG A 27 -5.15 -6.21 4.49
CA ARG A 27 -4.26 -6.51 5.60
C ARG A 27 -2.85 -6.13 5.21
N VAL A 28 -2.22 -5.29 6.03
CA VAL A 28 -0.88 -4.77 5.77
C VAL A 28 0.00 -4.92 7.00
N ARG A 29 1.31 -5.05 6.79
CA ARG A 29 2.32 -5.11 7.84
C ARG A 29 3.14 -3.82 7.80
N GLY A 30 3.15 -3.12 8.93
CA GLY A 30 4.01 -1.94 9.11
C GLY A 30 5.42 -2.31 9.55
N GLU A 31 6.25 -1.29 9.74
CA GLU A 31 7.66 -1.43 10.13
C GLU A 31 7.86 -2.09 11.52
N ALA A 32 6.89 -1.92 12.42
CA ALA A 32 6.89 -2.56 13.74
C ALA A 32 6.52 -4.06 13.70
N ASP A 33 6.49 -4.68 12.53
CA ASP A 33 6.07 -6.06 12.29
C ASP A 33 4.58 -6.34 12.57
N VAL A 34 3.84 -5.32 13.00
CA VAL A 34 2.43 -5.41 13.35
C VAL A 34 1.56 -5.47 12.10
N CYS A 35 0.74 -6.52 12.02
CA CYS A 35 -0.33 -6.62 11.03
C CYS A 35 -1.50 -5.69 11.43
N THR A 36 -1.86 -4.80 10.52
CA THR A 36 -3.00 -3.90 10.64
C THR A 36 -3.99 -4.20 9.52
N GLU A 37 -5.29 -4.24 9.83
CA GLU A 37 -6.35 -4.29 8.82
C GLU A 37 -6.81 -2.87 8.51
N LEU A 38 -6.75 -2.50 7.23
CA LEU A 38 -7.25 -1.26 6.69
C LEU A 38 -8.60 -1.52 6.02
N SER A 39 -9.59 -0.72 6.37
CA SER A 39 -10.86 -0.66 5.65
C SER A 39 -10.70 0.31 4.48
N CYS A 40 -10.77 -0.20 3.26
CA CYS A 40 -10.75 0.59 2.03
C CYS A 40 -12.20 0.91 1.64
N ALA A 41 -12.46 2.16 1.26
CA ALA A 41 -13.75 2.52 0.71
C ALA A 41 -13.89 1.96 -0.72
N ALA A 42 -15.12 1.85 -1.23
CA ALA A 42 -15.36 1.43 -2.61
C ALA A 42 -14.67 2.36 -3.64
N GLU A 43 -14.40 3.60 -3.25
CA GLU A 43 -13.72 4.64 -4.02
C GLU A 43 -12.19 4.66 -3.84
N THR A 44 -11.61 3.75 -3.05
CA THR A 44 -10.15 3.69 -2.85
C THR A 44 -9.43 3.46 -4.17
N LEU A 45 -8.58 4.40 -4.55
CA LEU A 45 -7.78 4.36 -5.77
C LEU A 45 -6.40 3.78 -5.49
N VAL A 46 -6.06 2.69 -6.18
CA VAL A 46 -4.71 2.14 -6.21
C VAL A 46 -3.95 2.79 -7.36
N VAL A 47 -2.87 3.50 -7.08
CA VAL A 47 -1.98 4.11 -8.07
C VAL A 47 -0.71 3.28 -8.16
N THR A 48 -0.36 2.91 -9.39
CA THR A 48 0.83 2.11 -9.70
C THR A 48 1.88 2.97 -10.41
N ASP A 49 3.09 2.43 -10.63
CA ASP A 49 4.22 3.15 -11.27
C ASP A 49 3.87 3.73 -12.64
N GLU A 50 3.03 3.04 -13.43
CA GLU A 50 2.50 3.53 -14.72
C GLU A 50 1.42 4.63 -14.58
N ASP A 51 1.30 5.28 -13.42
CA ASP A 51 0.22 6.22 -13.03
C ASP A 51 -1.20 5.64 -13.26
N THR A 52 -1.30 4.32 -13.42
CA THR A 52 -2.57 3.66 -13.71
C THR A 52 -3.37 3.58 -12.42
N LYS A 53 -4.57 4.17 -12.46
CA LYS A 53 -5.59 4.05 -11.40
C LYS A 53 -6.25 2.69 -11.53
N ALA A 54 -6.07 1.86 -10.52
CA ALA A 54 -6.57 0.51 -10.45
C ALA A 54 -7.37 0.29 -9.15
N GLY A 55 -8.12 -0.81 -9.13
CA GLY A 55 -8.80 -1.28 -7.92
C GLY A 55 -7.90 -2.14 -7.03
N LEU A 56 -8.40 -2.47 -5.84
CA LEU A 56 -7.72 -3.32 -4.86
C LEU A 56 -7.32 -4.69 -5.42
N ASP A 57 -8.07 -5.24 -6.38
CA ASP A 57 -7.76 -6.50 -7.08
C ASP A 57 -6.38 -6.53 -7.77
N THR A 58 -5.77 -5.37 -7.99
CA THR A 58 -4.43 -5.30 -8.56
C THR A 58 -3.30 -5.38 -7.54
N LEU A 59 -3.61 -5.32 -6.24
CA LEU A 59 -2.64 -5.51 -5.17
C LEU A 59 -2.37 -7.00 -4.96
N HIS A 60 -1.12 -7.34 -4.71
CA HIS A 60 -0.71 -8.70 -4.39
C HIS A 60 -0.05 -8.75 -3.01
N PRO A 61 -0.20 -9.86 -2.28
CA PRO A 61 0.62 -10.13 -1.10
C PRO A 61 2.12 -9.96 -1.40
N GLY A 62 2.82 -9.26 -0.53
CA GLY A 62 4.21 -8.86 -0.66
C GLY A 62 4.42 -7.46 -1.23
N ASP A 63 3.43 -6.87 -1.91
CA ASP A 63 3.57 -5.52 -2.45
C ASP A 63 3.83 -4.50 -1.35
N ILE A 64 4.73 -3.55 -1.62
CA ILE A 64 5.00 -2.43 -0.73
C ILE A 64 4.18 -1.24 -1.21
N ILE A 65 3.28 -0.79 -0.36
CA ILE A 65 2.38 0.33 -0.64
C ILE A 65 2.58 1.47 0.35
N LYS A 66 2.12 2.65 -0.04
CA LYS A 66 1.94 3.82 0.81
C LYS A 66 0.47 4.19 0.81
N VAL A 67 -0.10 4.43 1.98
CA VAL A 67 -1.48 4.91 2.09
C VAL A 67 -1.43 6.41 2.35
N GLU A 68 -1.89 7.18 1.38
CA GLU A 68 -1.99 8.63 1.50
C GLU A 68 -3.44 8.99 1.87
N PRO A 69 -3.65 9.68 3.00
CA PRO A 69 -4.97 10.22 3.29
C PRO A 69 -5.24 11.42 2.39
N ALA A 70 -6.30 11.37 1.60
CA ALA A 70 -6.86 12.56 0.94
C ALA A 70 -7.98 13.08 1.86
N ASP A 71 -7.88 14.34 2.29
CA ASP A 71 -8.91 15.02 3.10
C ASP A 71 -9.45 14.20 4.29
N GLY A 72 -8.57 13.45 4.98
CA GLY A 72 -8.90 12.72 6.21
C GLY A 72 -9.49 11.32 6.01
N ARG A 73 -9.46 10.75 4.80
CA ARG A 73 -9.76 9.32 4.56
C ARG A 73 -8.64 8.64 3.78
N PRO A 74 -8.36 7.34 4.03
CA PRO A 74 -7.40 6.56 3.24
C PRO A 74 -7.97 6.28 1.86
N ASP A 75 -7.90 7.29 1.00
CA ASP A 75 -8.54 7.28 -0.32
C ASP A 75 -7.58 6.83 -1.41
N ARG A 76 -6.26 6.98 -1.18
CA ARG A 76 -5.24 6.69 -2.17
C ARG A 76 -4.20 5.72 -1.64
N ILE A 77 -4.09 4.57 -2.31
CA ILE A 77 -3.03 3.59 -2.09
C ILE A 77 -2.03 3.76 -3.23
N VAL A 78 -0.79 4.10 -2.92
CA VAL A 78 0.29 4.21 -3.91
C VAL A 78 1.17 2.98 -3.78
N VAL A 79 1.28 2.20 -4.85
CA VAL A 79 2.19 1.06 -4.91
C VAL A 79 3.60 1.57 -5.16
N LEU A 80 4.49 1.35 -4.19
CA LEU A 80 5.89 1.76 -4.27
C LEU A 80 6.78 0.67 -4.88
N ARG A 81 6.44 -0.60 -4.62
CA ARG A 81 7.20 -1.75 -5.11
C ARG A 81 6.28 -2.95 -5.25
N ARG A 82 6.40 -3.68 -6.35
CA ARG A 82 5.74 -4.97 -6.53
C ARG A 82 6.64 -6.08 -6.03
N ALA A 83 6.12 -7.00 -5.20
CA ALA A 83 6.92 -8.13 -4.74
C ALA A 83 7.36 -9.05 -5.89
N TRP A 84 6.57 -9.10 -6.96
CA TRP A 84 6.84 -9.98 -8.11
C TRP A 84 7.93 -9.48 -9.06
N ASP A 85 8.36 -8.22 -8.91
CA ASP A 85 9.39 -7.61 -9.77
C ASP A 85 10.80 -8.10 -9.40
N GLU A 86 11.00 -8.67 -8.21
CA GLU A 86 12.31 -9.16 -7.75
C GLU A 86 12.71 -10.54 -8.30
N ILE A 87 11.82 -11.25 -9.02
CA ILE A 87 12.19 -12.56 -9.64
C ILE A 87 12.79 -12.35 -11.04
N ALA A 88 12.70 -11.15 -11.61
CA ALA A 88 13.17 -10.84 -12.96
C ALA A 88 14.56 -10.18 -13.03
N SER A 89 15.34 -10.18 -11.95
CA SER A 89 16.74 -9.78 -12.00
C SER A 89 17.65 -10.97 -11.72
N PRO A 90 17.88 -11.87 -12.69
CA PRO A 90 19.10 -12.66 -12.65
C PRO A 90 20.24 -11.66 -12.81
N GLU A 91 21.02 -11.45 -11.76
CA GLU A 91 22.37 -10.94 -11.94
C GLU A 91 23.08 -11.96 -12.86
N VAL A 92 23.23 -11.60 -14.13
CA VAL A 92 24.00 -12.36 -15.14
C VAL A 92 25.48 -12.05 -15.03
#